data_AF-A0A1G2KT66-F1
#
_entry.id   AF-A0A1G2KT66-F1
#
_cell.length_a   1.000
_cell.length_b   1.000
_cell.length_c   1.000
_cell.angle_alpha   90.00
_cell.angle_beta   90.00
_cell.angle_gamma   90.00
#
_symmetry.space_group_name_H-M   'P 1'
#
loop_
_entity.id
_entity.type
_entity.pdbx_description
1 polymer ?
#
loop_
_entity_poly.entity_id
_entity_poly.type
_entity_poly.pdbx_seq_one_letter_code
_entity_poly.pdbx_strand_id
1 'polypeptide(L)'
;MALIISTAIWLAIIFGLRFLVLAPLRSQEAEAMFSLLAEVKPGGVAYVHDPENPLWEGRATRIEKRAGDIIAVALADGSATSYNLPVKIGVVRYLGAIAMAEAQLRSRIVIEGSFFEQFPDEEWIDLILAHEIAHLFSYEVGDEPHGGKWHAMCMRLYAGIMTGPPHPRACRVTLR
;
A
#
# COMPACT_ATOMS: atom_id res chain seq x y z
N MET A 1 8.67 -5.25 -28.19
CA MET A 1 7.77 -4.08 -28.35
C MET A 1 6.57 -4.06 -27.39
N ALA A 2 6.25 -5.15 -26.68
CA ALA A 2 5.15 -5.20 -25.70
C ALA A 2 5.47 -4.60 -24.31
N LEU A 3 6.75 -4.47 -23.94
CA LEU A 3 7.15 -4.01 -22.60
C LEU A 3 6.98 -2.48 -22.39
N ILE A 4 7.06 -1.68 -23.44
CA ILE A 4 7.08 -0.21 -23.35
C ILE A 4 5.65 0.35 -23.24
N ILE A 5 4.65 -0.34 -23.81
CA ILE A 5 3.24 0.08 -23.78
C ILE A 5 2.65 -0.09 -22.37
N SER A 6 3.08 -1.11 -21.62
CA SER A 6 2.67 -1.33 -20.23
C SER A 6 3.10 -0.17 -19.31
N THR A 7 4.39 0.18 -19.32
CA THR A 7 4.95 1.20 -18.43
C THR A 7 4.36 2.61 -18.64
N ALA A 8 3.98 2.97 -19.87
CA ALA A 8 3.41 4.29 -20.17
C ALA A 8 1.95 4.44 -19.69
N ILE A 9 1.17 3.35 -19.75
CA ILE A 9 -0.19 3.30 -19.18
C ILE A 9 -0.10 3.30 -17.64
N TRP A 10 0.87 2.59 -17.06
CA TRP A 10 1.14 2.61 -15.62
C TRP A 10 1.60 3.97 -15.11
N LEU A 11 2.47 4.66 -15.85
CA LEU A 11 2.84 6.05 -15.56
C LEU A 11 1.63 6.97 -15.68
N ALA A 12 0.75 6.80 -16.67
CA ALA A 12 -0.47 7.60 -16.78
C ALA A 12 -1.46 7.35 -15.63
N ILE A 13 -1.50 6.16 -15.03
CA ILE A 13 -2.32 5.85 -13.84
C ILE A 13 -1.69 6.46 -12.58
N ILE A 14 -0.38 6.32 -12.39
CA ILE A 14 0.37 6.94 -11.29
C ILE A 14 0.32 8.48 -11.39
N PHE A 15 0.33 9.04 -12.61
CA PHE A 15 0.13 10.47 -12.87
C PHE A 15 -1.35 10.91 -12.82
N GLY A 16 -2.30 10.03 -13.13
CA GLY A 16 -3.74 10.29 -12.94
C GLY A 16 -4.09 10.42 -11.46
N LEU A 17 -3.40 9.65 -10.61
CA LEU A 17 -3.43 9.79 -9.15
C LEU A 17 -2.76 11.08 -8.63
N ARG A 18 -1.99 11.82 -9.45
CA ARG A 18 -1.38 13.11 -9.05
C ARG A 18 -2.37 14.29 -9.00
N PHE A 19 -3.58 14.19 -9.54
CA PHE A 19 -4.45 15.36 -9.75
C PHE A 19 -5.56 15.59 -8.71
N LEU A 20 -5.65 14.80 -7.64
CA LEU A 20 -6.53 15.09 -6.50
C LEU A 20 -5.75 15.53 -5.26
N VAL A 21 -4.91 16.56 -5.43
CA VAL A 21 -4.49 17.40 -4.31
C VAL A 21 -5.50 18.55 -4.16
N LEU A 22 -6.72 18.19 -3.79
CA LEU A 22 -7.46 18.97 -2.81
C LEU A 22 -7.19 18.22 -1.52
N ALA A 23 -6.71 18.88 -0.46
CA ALA A 23 -6.67 18.25 0.86
C ALA A 23 -8.04 17.59 1.08
N PRO A 24 -8.16 16.25 1.00
CA PRO A 24 -9.48 15.68 0.97
C PRO A 24 -10.02 15.96 2.36
N LEU A 25 -11.18 16.60 2.43
CA LEU A 25 -12.06 16.38 3.56
C LEU A 25 -12.25 14.86 3.58
N ARG A 26 -11.41 14.16 4.34
CA ARG A 26 -11.55 12.74 4.59
C ARG A 26 -12.99 12.55 5.01
N SER A 27 -13.67 11.59 4.39
CA SER A 27 -15.05 11.31 4.80
C SER A 27 -15.06 11.03 6.30
N GLN A 28 -16.17 11.35 6.99
CA GLN A 28 -16.31 11.00 8.40
C GLN A 28 -16.11 9.50 8.63
N GLU A 29 -16.49 8.69 7.64
CA GLU A 29 -16.27 7.24 7.62
C GLU A 29 -14.78 6.89 7.61
N ALA A 30 -13.98 7.57 6.78
CA ALA A 30 -12.53 7.37 6.72
C ALA A 30 -11.85 7.78 8.03
N GLU A 31 -12.20 8.93 8.61
CA GLU A 31 -11.64 9.37 9.90
C GLU A 31 -12.01 8.43 11.05
N ALA A 32 -13.26 7.95 11.07
CA ALA A 32 -13.70 6.95 12.02
C ALA A 32 -12.90 5.64 11.86
N MET A 33 -12.68 5.18 10.63
CA MET A 33 -11.89 3.98 10.35
C MET A 33 -10.42 4.17 10.77
N PHE A 34 -9.78 5.28 10.43
CA PHE A 34 -8.41 5.57 10.86
C PHE A 34 -8.29 5.61 12.39
N SER A 35 -9.30 6.14 13.09
CA SER A 35 -9.36 6.16 14.55
C SER A 35 -9.52 4.76 15.13
N LEU A 36 -10.41 3.94 14.58
CA LEU A 36 -10.60 2.55 14.97
C LEU A 36 -9.31 1.73 14.80
N LEU A 37 -8.69 1.79 13.62
CA LEU A 37 -7.41 1.12 13.35
C LEU A 37 -6.31 1.58 14.33
N ALA A 38 -6.38 2.82 14.82
CA ALA A 38 -5.44 3.36 15.77
C ALA A 38 -5.46 2.60 17.12
N GLU A 39 -6.61 2.05 17.52
CA GLU A 39 -6.85 1.39 18.80
C GLU A 39 -6.64 -0.12 18.76
N VAL A 40 -6.73 -0.73 17.58
CA VAL A 40 -6.59 -2.18 17.43
C VAL A 40 -5.20 -2.63 17.89
N LYS A 41 -5.15 -3.52 18.89
CA LYS A 41 -3.92 -4.23 19.28
C LYS A 41 -3.67 -5.36 18.28
N PRO A 42 -2.53 -5.35 17.58
CA PRO A 42 -2.33 -6.30 16.50
C PRO A 42 -1.55 -7.55 16.89
N GLY A 43 -1.61 -8.56 16.03
CA GLY A 43 -0.62 -9.63 15.92
C GLY A 43 -0.09 -9.69 14.49
N GLY A 44 1.22 -9.90 14.30
CA GLY A 44 1.82 -10.10 12.96
C GLY A 44 2.34 -8.84 12.25
N VAL A 45 2.51 -8.95 10.93
CA VAL A 45 3.11 -7.91 10.07
C VAL A 45 2.07 -7.04 9.35
N ALA A 46 0.92 -7.62 9.01
CA ALA A 46 -0.25 -6.94 8.47
C ALA A 46 -1.48 -7.42 9.23
N TYR A 47 -2.51 -6.58 9.33
CA TYR A 47 -3.78 -6.90 9.97
C TYR A 47 -4.92 -6.27 9.20
N VAL A 48 -5.94 -7.06 8.84
CA VAL A 48 -7.18 -6.56 8.25
C VAL A 48 -8.25 -6.42 9.33
N HIS A 49 -8.80 -5.22 9.48
CA HIS A 49 -9.92 -4.95 10.38
C HIS A 49 -11.23 -5.42 9.78
N ASP A 50 -12.06 -6.04 10.64
CA ASP A 50 -13.39 -6.56 10.29
C ASP A 50 -13.37 -7.36 8.98
N PRO A 51 -12.62 -8.48 8.91
CA PRO A 51 -12.45 -9.25 7.67
C PRO A 51 -13.77 -9.82 7.12
N GLU A 52 -14.79 -9.96 7.98
CA GLU A 52 -16.15 -10.39 7.61
C GLU A 52 -17.00 -9.25 7.03
N ASN A 53 -16.47 -8.02 6.95
CA ASN A 53 -17.18 -6.90 6.37
C ASN A 53 -17.57 -7.21 4.91
N PRO A 54 -18.85 -7.05 4.53
CA PRO A 54 -19.29 -7.33 3.17
C PRO A 54 -18.54 -6.53 2.09
N LEU A 55 -18.01 -5.36 2.43
CA LEU A 55 -17.22 -4.52 1.51
C LEU A 55 -15.92 -5.17 1.05
N TRP A 56 -15.41 -6.17 1.78
CA TRP A 56 -14.27 -6.96 1.34
C TRP A 56 -14.65 -7.97 0.25
N GLU A 57 -15.93 -8.34 0.12
CA GLU A 57 -16.42 -9.32 -0.86
C GLU A 57 -15.59 -10.62 -0.89
N GLY A 58 -15.22 -11.12 0.30
CA GLY A 58 -14.41 -12.35 0.45
C GLY A 58 -12.91 -12.18 0.16
N ARG A 59 -12.41 -10.95 -0.03
CA ARG A 59 -11.00 -10.69 -0.34
C ARG A 59 -10.11 -10.40 0.88
N ALA A 60 -10.68 -10.25 2.08
CA ALA A 60 -9.96 -9.82 3.28
C ALA A 60 -8.70 -10.65 3.58
N THR A 61 -8.82 -11.98 3.65
CA THR A 61 -7.69 -12.89 3.91
C THR A 61 -6.58 -12.77 2.86
N ARG A 62 -6.97 -12.53 1.59
CA ARG A 62 -6.01 -12.33 0.51
C ARG A 62 -5.27 -11.02 0.67
N ILE A 63 -5.98 -9.93 0.96
CA ILE A 63 -5.39 -8.60 1.16
C ILE A 63 -4.37 -8.66 2.29
N GLU A 64 -4.73 -9.30 3.41
CA GLU A 64 -3.81 -9.51 4.53
C GLU A 64 -2.55 -10.26 4.11
N LYS A 65 -2.70 -11.37 3.37
CA LYS A 65 -1.56 -12.13 2.85
C LYS A 65 -0.68 -11.29 1.92
N ARG A 66 -1.27 -10.59 0.94
CA ARG A 66 -0.52 -9.79 -0.05
C ARG A 66 0.19 -8.62 0.60
N ALA A 67 -0.44 -7.94 1.55
CA ALA A 67 0.21 -6.91 2.35
C ALA A 67 1.41 -7.50 3.11
N GLY A 68 1.26 -8.67 3.73
CA GLY A 68 2.35 -9.40 4.38
C GLY A 68 3.51 -9.73 3.42
N ASP A 69 3.21 -10.23 2.21
CA ASP A 69 4.22 -10.53 1.19
C ASP A 69 5.00 -9.26 0.77
N ILE A 70 4.31 -8.13 0.56
CA ILE A 70 4.92 -6.84 0.20
C ILE A 70 5.82 -6.32 1.34
N ILE A 71 5.33 -6.38 2.58
CA ILE A 71 6.08 -5.96 3.76
C ILE A 71 7.32 -6.83 3.95
N ALA A 72 7.24 -8.13 3.67
CA ALA A 72 8.39 -9.03 3.73
C ALA A 72 9.49 -8.63 2.74
N VAL A 73 9.14 -8.15 1.54
CA VAL A 73 10.10 -7.57 0.58
C VAL A 73 10.78 -6.34 1.19
N ALA A 74 10.00 -5.42 1.77
CA ALA A 74 10.52 -4.21 2.40
C ALA A 74 11.41 -4.49 3.63
N LEU A 75 11.12 -5.55 4.38
CA LEU A 75 11.95 -5.97 5.51
C LEU A 75 13.25 -6.62 5.05
N ALA A 76 13.21 -7.45 3.99
CA ALA A 76 14.37 -8.18 3.49
C ALA A 76 15.45 -7.25 2.91
N ASP A 77 15.07 -6.10 2.36
CA ASP A 77 16.00 -5.12 1.79
C ASP A 77 16.40 -4.00 2.78
N GLY A 78 15.83 -4.00 3.99
CA GLY A 78 16.12 -3.03 5.06
C GLY A 78 15.36 -1.71 4.94
N SER A 79 14.41 -1.59 4.01
CA SER A 79 13.57 -0.40 3.82
C SER A 79 12.51 -0.20 4.91
N ALA A 80 12.04 -1.29 5.52
CA ALA A 80 11.09 -1.26 6.63
C ALA A 80 11.75 -1.71 7.93
N THR A 81 11.29 -1.15 9.06
CA THR A 81 11.70 -1.57 10.40
C THR A 81 10.52 -2.11 11.19
N SER A 82 10.79 -2.79 12.31
CA SER A 82 9.73 -3.26 13.21
C SER A 82 8.87 -2.13 13.78
N TYR A 83 9.34 -0.88 13.79
CA TYR A 83 8.55 0.29 14.23
C TYR A 83 7.44 0.65 13.23
N ASN A 84 7.60 0.26 11.97
CA ASN A 84 6.58 0.47 10.95
C ASN A 84 5.49 -0.61 10.99
N LEU A 85 5.55 -1.54 11.95
CA LEU A 85 4.69 -2.71 12.01
C LEU A 85 3.75 -2.72 13.23
N PRO A 86 2.59 -3.38 13.08
CA PRO A 86 2.07 -3.92 11.82
C PRO A 86 1.55 -2.79 10.90
N VAL A 87 1.30 -3.15 9.65
CA VAL A 87 0.41 -2.36 8.79
C VAL A 87 -1.04 -2.77 9.04
N LYS A 88 -1.91 -1.83 9.43
CA LYS A 88 -3.33 -2.10 9.72
C LYS A 88 -4.19 -1.59 8.58
N ILE A 89 -5.10 -2.42 8.08
CA ILE A 89 -5.85 -2.16 6.86
C ILE A 89 -7.35 -2.22 7.17
N GLY A 90 -8.09 -1.18 6.81
CA GLY A 90 -9.54 -1.12 6.92
C GLY A 90 -10.20 -0.84 5.56
N VAL A 91 -11.52 -1.06 5.49
CA VAL A 91 -12.35 -0.75 4.31
C VAL A 91 -13.48 0.18 4.68
N VAL A 92 -13.81 1.12 3.80
CA VAL A 92 -14.94 2.04 3.95
C VAL A 92 -15.74 2.10 2.65
N ARG A 93 -17.02 2.46 2.70
CA ARG A 93 -17.84 2.59 1.49
C ARG A 93 -17.45 3.81 0.66
N TYR A 94 -17.16 4.93 1.31
CA TYR A 94 -16.78 6.16 0.63
C TYR A 94 -15.55 6.79 1.28
N LEU A 95 -14.45 6.85 0.53
CA LEU A 95 -13.21 7.47 0.93
C LEU A 95 -12.98 8.79 0.19
N GLY A 96 -13.50 8.90 -1.06
CA GLY A 96 -13.18 10.00 -1.97
C GLY A 96 -11.82 9.84 -2.68
N ALA A 97 -11.21 8.66 -2.54
CA ALA A 97 -9.98 8.19 -3.19
C ALA A 97 -9.97 6.65 -3.19
N ILE A 98 -9.16 6.01 -4.03
CA ILE A 98 -9.08 4.54 -4.10
C ILE A 98 -8.59 3.93 -2.77
N ALA A 99 -7.51 4.50 -2.22
CA ALA A 99 -6.97 4.13 -0.93
C ALA A 99 -6.20 5.32 -0.33
N MET A 100 -5.95 5.26 0.97
CA MET A 100 -5.16 6.25 1.69
C MET A 100 -4.32 5.60 2.79
N ALA A 101 -3.04 5.95 2.83
CA ALA A 101 -2.12 5.59 3.90
C ALA A 101 -1.90 6.73 4.90
N GLU A 102 -1.74 6.39 6.18
CA GLU A 102 -1.28 7.30 7.23
C GLU A 102 -0.04 6.71 7.91
N ALA A 103 1.12 7.25 7.51
CA ALA A 103 2.43 6.81 7.98
C ALA A 103 2.73 7.23 9.43
N GLN A 104 2.21 8.38 9.89
CA GLN A 104 2.55 8.90 11.22
C GLN A 104 2.04 7.96 12.32
N LEU A 105 3.01 7.37 13.04
CA LEU A 105 2.92 6.63 14.30
C LEU A 105 2.12 5.32 14.33
N ARG A 106 1.37 4.94 13.28
CA ARG A 106 0.44 3.79 13.37
C ARG A 106 0.27 2.94 12.10
N SER A 107 1.02 3.21 11.02
CA SER A 107 1.03 2.41 9.79
C SER A 107 -0.36 1.92 9.34
N ARG A 108 -1.25 2.85 9.02
CA ARG A 108 -2.65 2.54 8.69
C ARG A 108 -2.92 2.75 7.22
N ILE A 109 -3.76 1.90 6.64
CA ILE A 109 -4.28 2.02 5.29
C ILE A 109 -5.80 1.89 5.36
N VAL A 110 -6.51 2.76 4.66
CA VAL A 110 -7.95 2.64 4.43
C VAL A 110 -8.18 2.50 2.93
N ILE A 111 -8.95 1.50 2.53
CA ILE A 111 -9.29 1.21 1.13
C ILE A 111 -10.78 1.51 0.92
N GLU A 112 -11.15 2.09 -0.21
CA GLU A 112 -12.55 2.26 -0.59
C GLU A 112 -13.12 0.94 -1.12
N GLY A 113 -14.24 0.44 -0.58
CA GLY A 113 -14.79 -0.86 -0.96
C GLY A 113 -15.31 -0.89 -2.40
N SER A 114 -15.87 0.22 -2.90
CA SER A 114 -16.37 0.31 -4.28
C SER A 114 -15.26 0.21 -5.34
N PHE A 115 -14.00 0.35 -4.94
CA PHE A 115 -12.85 0.07 -5.80
C PHE A 115 -12.89 -1.37 -6.31
N PHE A 116 -13.30 -2.34 -5.48
CA PHE A 116 -13.32 -3.75 -5.88
C PHE A 116 -14.39 -4.06 -6.93
N GLU A 117 -15.45 -3.24 -7.03
CA GLU A 117 -16.47 -3.34 -8.07
C GLU A 117 -15.94 -2.85 -9.42
N GLN A 118 -15.11 -1.81 -9.42
CA GLN A 118 -14.57 -1.18 -10.63
C GLN A 118 -13.32 -1.90 -11.15
N PHE A 119 -12.52 -2.46 -10.26
CA PHE A 119 -11.25 -3.12 -10.55
C PHE A 119 -11.23 -4.50 -9.89
N PRO A 120 -11.99 -5.47 -10.43
CA PRO A 120 -12.10 -6.79 -9.84
C PRO A 120 -10.81 -7.60 -10.01
N ASP A 121 -9.93 -7.20 -10.95
CA ASP A 121 -8.71 -7.92 -11.25
C ASP A 121 -7.69 -7.80 -10.12
N GLU A 122 -7.05 -8.94 -9.86
CA GLU A 122 -6.20 -9.15 -8.70
C GLU A 122 -4.91 -8.31 -8.71
N GLU A 123 -4.40 -7.99 -9.90
CA GLU A 123 -3.18 -7.20 -10.08
C GLU A 123 -3.32 -5.77 -9.53
N TRP A 124 -4.54 -5.24 -9.48
CA TRP A 124 -4.78 -3.90 -8.94
C TRP A 124 -4.66 -3.85 -7.42
N ILE A 125 -5.03 -4.93 -6.72
CA ILE A 125 -4.87 -5.03 -5.26
C ILE A 125 -3.39 -4.94 -4.90
N ASP A 126 -2.56 -5.67 -5.63
CA ASP A 126 -1.11 -5.69 -5.45
C ASP A 126 -0.48 -4.33 -5.67
N LEU A 127 -0.90 -3.63 -6.72
CA LEU A 127 -0.43 -2.27 -7.01
C LEU A 127 -0.83 -1.28 -5.91
N ILE A 128 -2.09 -1.29 -5.49
CA ILE A 128 -2.59 -0.35 -4.47
C ILE A 128 -1.91 -0.61 -3.14
N LEU A 129 -1.78 -1.87 -2.74
CA LEU A 129 -1.05 -2.20 -1.52
C LEU A 129 0.41 -1.76 -1.61
N ALA A 130 1.09 -1.97 -2.74
CA ALA A 130 2.46 -1.49 -2.91
C ALA A 130 2.55 0.05 -2.88
N HIS A 131 1.58 0.75 -3.48
CA HIS A 131 1.47 2.21 -3.47
C HIS A 131 1.33 2.76 -2.05
N GLU A 132 0.37 2.23 -1.30
CA GLU A 132 0.06 2.70 0.04
C GLU A 132 1.14 2.29 1.06
N ILE A 133 1.69 1.08 0.95
CA ILE A 133 2.81 0.63 1.80
C ILE A 133 4.07 1.45 1.52
N ALA A 134 4.30 1.87 0.26
CA ALA A 134 5.41 2.77 -0.04
C ALA A 134 5.29 4.08 0.73
N HIS A 135 4.09 4.68 0.83
CA HIS A 135 3.87 5.86 1.68
C HIS A 135 4.27 5.60 3.13
N LEU A 136 3.96 4.42 3.68
CA LEU A 136 4.29 4.10 5.07
C LEU A 136 5.80 4.04 5.35
N PHE A 137 6.62 3.63 4.36
CA PHE A 137 8.04 3.34 4.56
C PHE A 137 8.98 4.38 3.95
N SER A 138 8.49 5.26 3.08
CA SER A 138 9.29 6.33 2.46
C SER A 138 8.92 7.74 2.89
N TYR A 139 7.87 7.91 3.72
CA TYR A 139 7.42 9.23 4.13
C TYR A 139 8.37 9.87 5.13
N GLU A 140 8.92 11.02 4.75
CA GLU A 140 9.63 11.92 5.64
C GLU A 140 8.88 13.26 5.72
N VAL A 141 8.86 13.85 6.91
CA VAL A 141 8.19 15.14 7.12
C VAL A 141 8.87 16.20 6.24
N GLY A 142 8.11 16.79 5.32
CA GLY A 142 8.59 17.84 4.40
C GLY A 142 8.87 17.38 2.97
N ASP A 143 8.85 16.07 2.69
CA ASP A 143 8.97 15.53 1.33
C ASP A 143 7.62 15.59 0.58
N GLU A 144 7.68 15.69 -0.75
CA GLU A 144 6.49 15.51 -1.60
C GLU A 144 5.90 14.10 -1.40
N PRO A 145 4.56 13.95 -1.23
CA PRO A 145 3.94 12.66 -0.99
C PRO A 145 4.31 11.57 -2.02
N HIS A 146 4.44 11.95 -3.28
CA HIS A 146 4.84 11.05 -4.38
C HIS A 146 6.22 11.43 -4.96
N GLY A 147 7.15 11.84 -4.09
CA GLY A 147 8.52 12.21 -4.47
C GLY A 147 9.39 11.02 -4.91
N GLY A 148 10.67 11.30 -5.23
CA GLY A 148 11.60 10.29 -5.77
C GLY A 148 11.83 9.08 -4.85
N LYS A 149 11.88 9.28 -3.52
CA LYS A 149 12.00 8.19 -2.54
C LYS A 149 10.79 7.27 -2.56
N TRP A 150 9.59 7.85 -2.54
CA TRP A 150 8.33 7.13 -2.65
C TRP A 150 8.25 6.35 -3.96
N HIS A 151 8.55 6.99 -5.09
CA HIS A 151 8.49 6.34 -6.40
C HIS A 151 9.42 5.13 -6.47
N ALA A 152 10.67 5.30 -6.02
CA ALA A 152 11.63 4.21 -5.99
C ALA A 152 11.17 3.07 -5.06
N MET A 153 10.55 3.38 -3.92
CA MET A 153 9.97 2.38 -3.03
C MET A 153 8.82 1.62 -3.69
N CYS A 154 7.81 2.33 -4.21
CA CYS A 154 6.65 1.74 -4.86
C CYS A 154 7.03 0.78 -5.99
N MET A 155 7.96 1.19 -6.86
CA MET A 155 8.43 0.35 -7.97
C MET A 155 9.17 -0.90 -7.48
N ARG A 156 9.99 -0.79 -6.42
CA ARG A 156 10.70 -1.93 -5.84
C ARG A 156 9.75 -2.94 -5.21
N LEU A 157 8.80 -2.47 -4.40
CA LEU A 157 7.81 -3.32 -3.74
C LEU A 157 6.99 -4.10 -4.78
N TYR A 158 6.53 -3.41 -5.82
CA TYR A 158 5.77 -4.03 -6.91
C TYR A 158 6.62 -5.02 -7.72
N ALA A 159 7.88 -4.68 -8.05
CA ALA A 159 8.77 -5.62 -8.73
C ALA A 159 9.06 -6.87 -7.88
N GLY A 160 9.26 -6.72 -6.57
CA GLY A 160 9.51 -7.81 -5.63
C GLY A 160 8.34 -8.80 -5.54
N ILE A 161 7.10 -8.35 -5.64
CA ILE A 161 5.94 -9.26 -5.66
C ILE A 161 5.73 -9.94 -7.02
N MET A 162 6.07 -9.28 -8.13
CA MET A 162 5.95 -9.85 -9.48
C MET A 162 7.05 -10.88 -9.79
N THR A 163 8.23 -10.72 -9.18
CA THR A 163 9.39 -11.61 -9.39
C THR A 163 9.61 -12.63 -8.26
N GLY A 164 8.83 -12.52 -7.17
CA GLY A 164 9.06 -13.24 -5.93
C GLY A 164 10.14 -12.56 -5.06
N PRO A 165 10.14 -12.81 -3.73
CA PRO A 165 11.11 -12.18 -2.84
C PRO A 165 12.54 -12.49 -3.33
N PRO A 166 13.45 -11.49 -3.35
CA PRO A 166 14.83 -11.74 -3.72
C PRO A 166 15.38 -12.81 -2.79
N HIS A 167 15.86 -13.91 -3.37
CA HIS A 167 16.52 -14.97 -2.63
C HIS A 167 17.63 -14.32 -1.77
N PRO A 168 17.80 -14.68 -0.48
CA PRO A 168 18.72 -14.01 0.46
C PRO A 168 20.22 -14.08 0.08
N ARG A 169 20.56 -14.57 -1.12
CA ARG A 169 21.92 -14.62 -1.68
C ARG A 169 22.22 -13.49 -2.69
N ALA A 170 21.28 -12.59 -2.98
CA ALA A 170 21.55 -11.45 -3.88
C ALA A 170 22.27 -10.27 -3.19
N CYS A 171 22.58 -10.37 -1.89
CA CYS A 171 23.42 -9.40 -1.19
C CYS A 171 24.90 -9.58 -1.57
N ARG A 172 25.26 -9.14 -2.78
CA ARG A 172 26.64 -8.76 -3.13
C ARG A 172 26.63 -7.89 -4.39
N VAL A 173 26.23 -6.63 -4.21
CA VAL A 173 26.73 -5.56 -5.07
C VAL A 173 27.80 -4.83 -4.28
N THR A 174 29.05 -5.27 -4.46
CA THR A 174 30.23 -4.50 -4.08
C THR A 174 30.27 -3.28 -4.99
N LEU A 175 29.96 -2.11 -4.45
CA LEU A 175 30.30 -0.85 -5.11
C LEU A 175 31.81 -0.63 -4.91
N ARG A 176 32.52 -0.46 -6.03
CA ARG A 176 33.87 0.09 -6.07
C ARG A 176 33.80 1.60 -6.08
#